data_AF-A0A3P9Q427-F1
#
_entry.id   AF-A0A3P9Q427-F1
#
_cell.length_a   1.000
_cell.length_b   1.000
_cell.length_c   1.000
_cell.angle_alpha   90.00
_cell.angle_beta   90.00
_cell.angle_gamma   90.00
#
_symmetry.space_group_name_H-M   'P 1'
#
loop_
_entity.id
_entity.type
_entity.pdbx_description
1 polymer ?
#
loop_
_entity_poly.entity_id
_entity_poly.type
_entity_poly.pdbx_seq_one_letter_code
_entity_poly.pdbx_strand_id
1 'polypeptide(L)'
;MDKKLESDSLEMRLQALENRLYGERRTKSGKPVKCAEALVRIQGGLINTANKRERVKILHKKIEDLMKYLDPQFTDHITLPDAMKLEFILAEEDSLLSEAALLEQVNNLQPLLDSTHIRDVPEHATKLQRLSQIHIKQQDQTEAQSLEVKKLFEEYNKMMFLLSKQFTQWDETLRKMEEAKGIRPVE
;
A
#
# COMPACT_ATOMS: atom_id res chain seq x y z
N MET A 1 4.09 -22.06 12.55
CA MET A 1 5.36 -21.96 13.30
C MET A 1 5.20 -21.10 14.54
N ASP A 2 4.42 -20.01 14.48
CA ASP A 2 4.23 -19.05 15.58
C ASP A 2 3.67 -19.64 16.88
N LYS A 3 2.67 -20.53 16.82
CA LYS A 3 2.13 -21.19 18.04
C LYS A 3 3.15 -22.04 18.81
N LYS A 4 4.16 -22.57 18.11
CA LYS A 4 5.21 -23.38 18.74
C LYS A 4 6.22 -22.49 19.46
N LEU A 5 6.58 -21.36 18.85
CA LEU A 5 7.43 -20.33 19.46
C LEU A 5 6.77 -19.68 20.69
N GLU A 6 5.45 -19.45 20.66
CA GLU A 6 4.70 -18.96 21.83
C GLU A 6 4.69 -19.98 22.97
N SER A 7 4.50 -21.26 22.67
CA SER A 7 4.55 -22.35 23.66
C SER A 7 5.94 -22.47 24.29
N ASP A 8 6.99 -22.46 23.47
CA ASP A 8 8.38 -22.57 23.94
C ASP A 8 8.78 -21.36 24.80
N SER A 9 8.29 -20.16 24.46
CA SER A 9 8.47 -18.93 25.25
C SER A 9 7.76 -19.01 26.62
N LEU A 10 6.53 -19.52 26.65
CA LEU A 10 5.81 -19.75 27.90
C LEU A 10 6.49 -20.80 28.78
N GLU A 11 6.99 -21.87 28.18
CA GLU A 11 7.68 -22.94 28.90
C GLU A 11 9.00 -22.46 29.51
N MET A 12 9.79 -21.67 28.77
CA MET A 12 10.99 -21.00 29.28
C MET A 12 10.68 -20.06 30.45
N ARG A 13 9.59 -19.30 30.35
CA ARG A 13 9.18 -18.35 31.40
C ARG A 13 8.66 -19.07 32.64
N LEU A 14 7.93 -20.17 32.47
CA LEU A 14 7.53 -21.06 33.56
C LEU A 14 8.74 -21.67 34.25
N GLN A 15 9.70 -22.21 33.50
CA GLN A 15 10.91 -22.80 34.05
C GLN A 15 11.76 -21.77 34.80
N ALA A 16 11.83 -20.53 34.31
CA ALA A 16 12.50 -19.42 35.01
C ALA A 16 11.79 -19.06 36.32
N LEU A 17 10.45 -19.06 36.35
CA LEU A 17 9.66 -18.82 37.56
C LEU A 17 9.81 -19.96 38.58
N GLU A 18 9.76 -21.21 38.13
CA GLU A 18 9.97 -22.38 38.98
C GLU A 18 11.38 -22.38 39.59
N ASN A 19 12.41 -22.07 38.79
CA ASN A 19 13.78 -21.96 39.26
C ASN A 19 13.95 -20.81 40.26
N ARG A 20 13.24 -19.69 40.10
CA ARG A 20 13.27 -18.58 41.08
C ARG A 20 12.55 -18.91 42.38
N LEU A 21 11.46 -19.68 42.34
CA LEU A 21 10.62 -19.96 43.51
C LEU A 21 11.12 -21.16 44.33
N TYR A 22 11.64 -22.20 43.66
CA TYR A 22 12.15 -23.41 44.29
C TYR A 22 13.68 -23.49 44.33
N GLY A 23 14.39 -22.68 43.53
CA GLY A 23 15.85 -22.72 43.43
C GLY A 23 16.39 -24.04 42.86
N GLU A 24 17.71 -24.25 42.97
CA GLU A 24 18.34 -25.58 42.75
C GLU A 24 17.88 -26.63 43.76
N ARG A 25 17.19 -26.22 44.83
CA ARG A 25 16.49 -27.12 45.75
C ARG A 25 15.12 -27.48 45.19
N ARG A 26 15.11 -28.17 44.04
CA ARG A 26 14.01 -29.09 43.73
C ARG A 26 13.94 -30.08 44.88
N THR A 27 13.00 -29.81 45.77
CA THR A 27 12.80 -30.47 47.05
C THR A 27 12.91 -31.99 46.91
N LYS A 28 13.94 -32.60 47.52
CA LYS A 28 14.05 -34.06 47.72
C LYS A 28 12.91 -34.64 48.58
N SER A 29 11.99 -33.80 49.05
CA SER A 29 10.78 -34.16 49.78
C SER A 29 9.68 -33.24 49.28
N GLY A 30 8.75 -33.73 48.44
CA GLY A 30 7.74 -32.96 47.69
C GLY A 30 6.73 -32.16 48.53
N LYS A 31 7.20 -31.26 49.39
CA LYS A 31 6.41 -30.31 50.16
C LYS A 31 6.56 -28.94 49.50
N PRO A 32 5.46 -28.28 49.11
CA PRO A 32 5.54 -26.94 48.53
C PRO A 32 6.18 -25.98 49.53
N VAL A 33 7.15 -25.18 49.07
CA VAL A 33 7.75 -24.14 49.90
C VAL A 33 6.64 -23.14 50.25
N LYS A 34 6.34 -23.01 51.54
CA LYS A 34 5.31 -22.10 52.04
C LYS A 34 5.80 -20.64 52.02
N CYS A 35 6.13 -20.13 50.83
CA CYS A 35 6.65 -18.78 50.63
C CYS A 35 5.69 -17.73 51.17
N ALA A 36 4.37 -17.91 50.99
CA ALA A 36 3.36 -16.98 51.49
C ALA A 36 3.36 -16.86 53.03
N GLU A 37 3.37 -17.97 53.77
CA GLU A 37 3.42 -17.95 55.23
C GLU A 37 4.75 -17.36 55.75
N ALA A 38 5.87 -17.68 55.09
CA ALA A 38 7.18 -17.12 55.43
C ALA A 38 7.24 -15.61 55.15
N LEU A 39 6.69 -15.15 54.03
CA LEU A 39 6.60 -13.73 53.67
C LEU A 39 5.72 -12.96 54.67
N VAL A 40 4.55 -13.49 55.03
CA VAL A 40 3.67 -12.86 56.03
C VAL A 40 4.38 -12.74 57.39
N ARG A 41 5.12 -13.77 57.80
CA ARG A 41 5.93 -13.74 59.03
C ARG A 41 7.05 -12.70 58.97
N ILE A 42 7.77 -12.63 57.85
CA ILE A 42 8.84 -11.64 57.63
C ILE A 42 8.25 -10.22 57.61
N GLN A 43 7.14 -10.01 56.91
CA GLN A 43 6.45 -8.74 56.83
C GLN A 43 5.92 -8.30 58.20
N GLY A 44 5.34 -9.21 58.99
CA GLY A 44 4.95 -8.93 60.38
C GLY A 44 6.15 -8.55 61.26
N GLY A 45 7.29 -9.24 61.11
CA GLY A 45 8.53 -8.88 61.78
C GLY A 45 9.08 -7.51 61.37
N LEU A 46 8.99 -7.18 60.08
CA LEU A 46 9.43 -5.91 59.51
C LEU A 46 8.55 -4.75 59.98
N ILE A 47 7.22 -4.92 59.99
CA ILE A 47 6.26 -3.94 60.51
C ILE A 47 6.49 -3.69 62.00
N ASN A 48 6.68 -4.74 62.79
CA ASN A 48 6.98 -4.62 64.22
C ASN A 48 8.31 -3.91 64.49
N THR A 49 9.32 -4.16 63.65
CA THR A 49 10.64 -3.51 63.76
C THR A 49 10.60 -2.05 63.31
N ALA A 50 9.86 -1.76 62.23
CA ALA A 50 9.64 -0.41 61.74
C ALA A 50 8.86 0.43 62.76
N ASN A 51 7.81 -0.11 63.37
CA ASN A 51 7.01 0.61 64.37
C ASN A 51 7.76 0.89 65.68
N LYS A 52 8.78 0.09 66.02
CA LYS A 52 9.66 0.34 67.19
C LYS A 52 10.77 1.35 66.91
N ARG A 53 11.08 1.65 65.65
CA ARG A 53 12.16 2.57 65.24
C ARG A 53 11.65 3.55 64.20
N GLU A 54 11.29 4.76 64.63
CA GLU A 54 10.68 5.77 63.75
C GLU A 54 11.53 6.11 62.52
N ARG A 55 12.87 6.09 62.63
CA ARG A 55 13.79 6.26 61.48
C ARG A 55 13.64 5.17 60.42
N VAL A 56 13.43 3.91 60.85
CA VAL A 56 13.23 2.76 59.94
C VAL A 56 11.88 2.85 59.26
N LYS A 57 10.85 3.30 59.98
CA LYS A 57 9.51 3.55 59.42
C LYS A 57 9.50 4.66 58.36
N ILE A 58 10.22 5.76 58.62
CA ILE A 58 10.39 6.85 57.65
C ILE A 58 11.14 6.35 56.41
N LEU A 59 12.23 5.59 56.60
CA LEU A 59 12.96 5.00 55.48
C LEU A 59 12.06 4.04 54.69
N HIS A 60 11.32 3.14 55.34
CA HIS A 60 10.44 2.19 54.65
C HIS A 60 9.37 2.88 53.81
N LYS A 61 8.80 3.99 54.30
CA LYS A 61 7.88 4.84 53.52
C LYS A 61 8.57 5.54 52.34
N LYS A 62 9.83 5.95 52.52
CA LYS A 62 10.61 6.62 51.48
C LYS A 62 11.28 5.66 50.49
N ILE A 63 11.31 4.34 50.74
CA ILE A 63 11.93 3.38 49.83
C ILE A 63 11.27 3.41 48.45
N GLU A 64 9.94 3.47 48.38
CA GLU A 64 9.24 3.54 47.09
C GLU A 64 9.58 4.82 46.33
N ASP A 65 9.66 5.96 47.02
CA ASP A 65 10.07 7.22 46.39
C ASP A 65 11.55 7.21 46.00
N LEU A 66 12.43 6.68 46.84
CA LEU A 66 13.86 6.52 46.54
C LEU A 66 14.08 5.58 45.35
N MET A 67 13.26 4.54 45.19
CA MET A 67 13.29 3.66 44.03
C MET A 67 12.95 4.41 42.74
N LYS A 68 12.05 5.42 42.78
CA LYS A 68 11.78 6.29 41.63
C LYS A 68 12.99 7.16 41.29
N TYR A 69 13.68 7.71 42.29
CA TYR A 69 14.89 8.52 42.08
C TYR A 69 16.11 7.69 41.62
N LEU A 70 16.09 6.37 41.84
CA LEU A 70 17.10 5.42 41.39
C LEU A 70 16.83 4.87 39.97
N ASP A 71 15.66 5.16 39.39
CA ASP A 71 15.36 4.82 38.01
C ASP A 71 16.11 5.77 37.07
N PRO A 72 17.03 5.27 36.22
CA PRO A 72 17.78 6.09 35.27
C PRO A 72 16.88 6.96 34.38
N GLN A 73 15.69 6.45 34.03
CA GLN A 73 14.71 7.16 33.20
C GLN A 73 14.14 8.39 33.89
N PHE A 74 14.06 8.38 35.23
CA PHE A 74 13.55 9.51 36.01
C PHE A 74 14.62 10.59 36.21
N THR A 75 15.88 10.19 36.41
CA THR A 75 17.01 11.11 36.49
C THR A 75 17.24 11.85 35.18
N ASP A 76 17.22 11.16 34.04
CA ASP A 76 17.49 11.76 32.73
C ASP A 76 16.51 12.89 32.35
N HIS A 77 15.25 12.79 32.78
CA HIS A 77 14.24 13.83 32.57
C HIS A 77 14.39 15.06 33.48
N ILE A 78 15.00 14.91 34.66
CA ILE A 78 15.20 16.00 35.63
C ILE A 78 16.56 16.68 35.44
N THR A 79 17.56 15.97 34.93
CA THR A 79 18.95 16.44 34.86
C THR A 79 19.33 17.13 33.57
N LEU A 80 18.37 17.54 32.72
CA LEU A 80 18.69 18.36 31.55
C LEU A 80 18.67 19.85 31.95
N PRO A 81 19.81 20.46 32.29
CA PRO A 81 19.86 21.88 32.62
C PRO A 81 19.39 22.74 31.45
N ASP A 82 18.79 23.88 31.74
CA ASP A 82 18.17 24.74 30.72
C ASP A 82 19.17 25.27 29.69
N ALA A 83 20.44 25.45 30.08
CA ALA A 83 21.52 25.76 29.15
C ALA A 83 21.71 24.66 28.10
N MET A 84 21.59 23.39 28.47
CA MET A 84 21.73 22.26 27.54
C MET A 84 20.53 22.12 26.61
N LYS A 85 19.32 22.45 27.09
CA LYS A 85 18.12 22.53 26.23
C LYS A 85 18.29 23.60 25.16
N LEU A 86 18.83 24.76 25.52
CA LEU A 86 19.10 25.84 24.57
C LEU A 86 20.10 25.39 23.50
N GLU A 87 21.23 24.81 23.91
CA GLU A 87 22.23 24.30 22.96
C GLU A 87 21.66 23.20 22.06
N PHE A 88 20.78 22.33 22.59
CA PHE A 88 20.12 21.30 21.79
C PHE A 88 19.19 21.90 20.74
N ILE A 89 18.40 22.91 21.11
CA ILE A 89 17.50 23.60 20.17
C ILE A 89 18.30 24.34 19.10
N LEU A 90 19.39 25.01 19.46
CA LEU A 90 20.25 25.72 18.52
C LEU A 90 21.00 24.76 17.59
N ALA A 91 21.47 23.63 18.10
CA ALA A 91 22.13 22.60 17.29
C ALA A 91 21.17 21.94 16.28
N GLU A 92 19.89 21.80 16.64
CA GLU A 92 18.85 21.19 15.80
C GLU A 92 17.99 22.23 15.06
N GLU A 93 18.33 23.52 15.10
CA GLU A 93 17.50 24.59 14.54
C GLU A 93 17.23 24.39 13.04
N ASP A 94 18.28 24.12 12.26
CA ASP A 94 18.19 23.87 10.82
C ASP A 94 17.36 22.61 10.52
N SER A 95 17.52 21.58 11.35
CA SER A 95 16.79 20.31 11.24
C SER A 95 15.29 20.53 11.48
N LEU A 96 14.93 21.23 12.57
CA LEU A 96 13.55 21.57 12.92
C LEU A 96 12.88 22.44 11.86
N LEU A 97 13.60 23.43 11.31
CA LEU A 97 13.08 24.27 10.22
C LEU A 97 12.85 23.45 8.94
N SER A 98 13.78 22.55 8.60
CA SER A 98 13.64 21.69 7.44
C SER A 98 12.45 20.72 7.58
N GLU A 99 12.27 20.14 8.77
CA GLU A 99 11.18 19.22 9.06
C GLU A 99 9.83 19.94 9.08
N ALA A 100 9.76 21.16 9.64
CA ALA A 100 8.56 21.99 9.60
C ALA A 100 8.16 22.35 8.15
N ALA A 101 9.13 22.70 7.30
CA ALA A 101 8.86 23.00 5.90
C ALA A 101 8.36 21.77 5.13
N LEU A 102 8.92 20.58 5.39
CA LEU A 102 8.44 19.32 4.83
C LEU A 102 7.03 18.99 5.32
N LEU A 103 6.74 19.22 6.60
CA LEU A 103 5.44 18.95 7.20
C LEU A 103 4.37 19.90 6.63
N GLU A 104 4.72 21.16 6.39
CA GLU A 104 3.85 22.12 5.68
C GLU A 104 3.55 21.65 4.26
N GLN A 105 4.56 21.17 3.51
CA GLN A 105 4.35 20.59 2.19
C GLN A 105 3.40 19.38 2.22
N VAL A 106 3.58 18.48 3.18
CA VAL A 106 2.70 17.32 3.36
C VAL A 106 1.27 17.77 3.66
N ASN A 107 1.08 18.73 4.56
CA ASN A 107 -0.23 19.29 4.90
C ASN A 107 -0.91 19.94 3.69
N ASN A 108 -0.16 20.64 2.84
CA ASN A 108 -0.68 21.24 1.61
C ASN A 108 -1.08 20.21 0.56
N LEU A 109 -0.45 19.03 0.54
CA LEU A 109 -0.76 17.94 -0.39
C LEU A 109 -1.89 17.03 0.11
N GLN A 110 -2.19 17.03 1.40
CA GLN A 110 -3.25 16.21 2.00
C GLN A 110 -4.62 16.33 1.28
N PRO A 111 -5.10 17.52 0.89
CA PRO A 111 -6.39 17.64 0.19
C PRO A 111 -6.43 16.98 -1.20
N LEU A 112 -5.28 16.70 -1.82
CA LEU A 112 -5.22 16.04 -3.13
C LEU A 112 -5.62 14.56 -3.05
N LEU A 113 -5.41 13.93 -1.88
CA LEU A 113 -5.78 12.53 -1.63
C LEU A 113 -7.31 12.34 -1.68
N ASP A 114 -8.07 13.35 -1.24
CA ASP A 114 -9.53 13.36 -1.26
C ASP A 114 -10.10 13.97 -2.54
N SER A 115 -9.27 14.20 -3.56
CA SER A 115 -9.74 14.81 -4.80
C SER A 115 -10.79 13.94 -5.50
N THR A 116 -11.89 14.58 -5.90
CA THR A 116 -12.98 13.92 -6.64
C THR A 116 -12.48 13.30 -7.93
N HIS A 117 -11.47 13.90 -8.56
CA HIS A 117 -10.83 13.38 -9.78
C HIS A 117 -10.20 12.01 -9.59
N ILE A 118 -9.58 11.71 -8.45
CA ILE A 118 -9.02 10.38 -8.15
C ILE A 118 -10.16 9.41 -7.80
N ARG A 119 -11.15 9.86 -7.04
CA ARG A 119 -12.30 9.04 -6.64
C ARG A 119 -13.15 8.60 -7.82
N ASP A 120 -13.32 9.45 -8.83
CA ASP A 120 -14.21 9.21 -9.96
C ASP A 120 -13.51 8.43 -11.11
N VAL A 121 -12.22 8.09 -10.96
CA VAL A 121 -11.45 7.28 -11.93
C VAL A 121 -12.12 5.96 -12.29
N PRO A 122 -12.66 5.15 -11.35
CA PRO A 122 -13.33 3.90 -11.69
C PRO A 122 -14.55 4.11 -12.59
N GLU A 123 -15.32 5.18 -12.37
CA GLU A 123 -16.46 5.52 -13.23
C GLU A 123 -15.99 5.86 -14.65
N HIS A 124 -14.96 6.70 -14.78
CA HIS A 124 -14.37 7.02 -16.08
C HIS A 124 -13.78 5.79 -16.78
N ALA A 125 -13.14 4.88 -16.05
CA ALA A 125 -12.59 3.64 -16.58
C ALA A 125 -13.68 2.76 -17.21
N THR A 126 -14.84 2.61 -16.56
CA THR A 126 -15.96 1.84 -17.13
C THR A 126 -16.52 2.48 -18.40
N LYS A 127 -16.67 3.80 -18.44
CA LYS A 127 -17.11 4.54 -19.64
C LYS A 127 -16.10 4.38 -20.77
N LEU A 128 -14.80 4.47 -20.47
CA LEU A 128 -13.71 4.27 -21.43
C LEU A 128 -13.67 2.85 -21.98
N GLN A 129 -13.86 1.84 -21.14
CA GLN A 129 -13.93 0.44 -21.56
C GLN A 129 -15.10 0.21 -22.53
N ARG A 130 -16.28 0.76 -22.23
CA ARG A 130 -17.43 0.70 -23.14
C ARG A 130 -17.13 1.42 -24.46
N LEU A 131 -16.53 2.60 -24.42
CA LEU A 131 -16.16 3.35 -25.62
C LEU A 131 -15.15 2.58 -26.48
N SER A 132 -14.16 1.95 -25.86
CA SER A 132 -13.16 1.10 -26.53
C SER A 132 -13.82 -0.06 -27.28
N GLN A 133 -14.77 -0.76 -26.65
CA GLN A 133 -15.53 -1.82 -27.33
C GLN A 133 -16.34 -1.32 -28.52
N ILE A 134 -16.95 -0.13 -28.41
CA ILE A 134 -17.68 0.50 -29.53
C ILE A 134 -16.71 0.86 -30.65
N HIS A 135 -15.55 1.43 -30.32
CA HIS A 135 -14.53 1.81 -31.28
C HIS A 135 -14.01 0.61 -32.08
N ILE A 136 -13.73 -0.51 -31.41
CA ILE A 136 -13.31 -1.75 -32.08
C ILE A 136 -14.38 -2.20 -33.09
N LYS A 137 -15.65 -2.22 -32.68
CA LYS A 137 -16.75 -2.59 -33.59
C LYS A 137 -16.88 -1.63 -34.78
N GLN A 138 -16.73 -0.33 -34.55
CA GLN A 138 -16.79 0.67 -35.61
C GLN A 138 -15.62 0.53 -36.59
N GLN A 139 -14.43 0.20 -36.09
CA GLN A 139 -13.26 -0.05 -36.91
C GLN A 139 -13.48 -1.28 -37.81
N ASP A 140 -13.94 -2.40 -37.25
CA ASP A 140 -14.24 -3.62 -38.02
C ASP A 140 -15.32 -3.36 -39.10
N GLN A 141 -16.37 -2.62 -38.75
CA GLN A 141 -17.43 -2.24 -39.69
C GLN A 141 -16.93 -1.34 -40.81
N THR A 142 -16.09 -0.36 -40.48
CA THR A 142 -15.51 0.57 -41.45
C THR A 142 -14.59 -0.17 -42.43
N GLU A 143 -13.79 -1.12 -41.94
CA GLU A 143 -12.94 -1.95 -42.79
C GLU A 143 -13.78 -2.85 -43.72
N ALA A 144 -14.80 -3.52 -43.20
CA ALA A 144 -15.70 -4.35 -43.99
C ALA A 144 -16.42 -3.55 -45.09
N GLN A 145 -16.97 -2.37 -44.75
CA GLN A 145 -17.60 -1.48 -45.73
C GLN A 145 -16.61 -0.97 -46.76
N SER A 146 -15.39 -0.62 -46.35
CA SER A 146 -14.34 -0.18 -47.28
C SER A 146 -13.98 -1.27 -48.29
N LEU A 147 -13.89 -2.53 -47.85
CA LEU A 147 -13.66 -3.67 -48.73
C LEU A 147 -14.81 -3.92 -49.70
N GLU A 148 -16.05 -3.83 -49.23
CA GLU A 148 -17.24 -3.99 -50.07
C GLU A 148 -17.30 -2.91 -51.15
N VAL A 149 -17.06 -1.65 -50.78
CA VAL A 149 -17.02 -0.52 -51.72
C VAL A 149 -15.90 -0.70 -52.75
N LYS A 150 -14.71 -1.13 -52.33
CA LYS A 150 -13.61 -1.42 -53.27
C LYS A 150 -13.99 -2.51 -54.26
N LYS A 151 -14.61 -3.59 -53.79
CA LYS A 151 -15.08 -4.68 -54.64
C LYS A 151 -16.13 -4.20 -55.65
N LEU A 152 -17.07 -3.37 -55.22
CA LEU A 152 -18.08 -2.79 -56.11
C LEU A 152 -17.43 -1.91 -57.20
N PHE A 153 -16.43 -1.11 -56.84
CA PHE A 153 -15.64 -0.35 -57.81
C PHE A 153 -14.90 -1.25 -58.81
N GLU A 154 -14.31 -2.35 -58.36
CA GLU A 154 -13.65 -3.32 -59.24
C GLU A 154 -14.63 -3.96 -60.24
N GLU A 155 -15.81 -4.36 -59.76
CA GLU A 155 -16.87 -4.93 -60.60
C GLU A 155 -17.40 -3.91 -61.61
N TYR A 156 -17.65 -2.67 -61.19
CA TYR A 156 -18.05 -1.58 -62.06
C TYR A 156 -17.00 -1.29 -63.13
N ASN A 157 -15.72 -1.18 -62.74
CA ASN A 157 -14.62 -0.94 -63.68
C ASN A 157 -14.50 -2.07 -64.70
N LYS A 158 -14.67 -3.33 -64.27
CA LYS A 158 -14.66 -4.48 -65.17
C LYS A 158 -15.83 -4.45 -66.15
N MET A 159 -17.03 -4.12 -65.68
CA MET A 159 -18.21 -3.99 -66.52
C MET A 159 -18.05 -2.87 -67.56
N MET A 160 -17.57 -1.70 -67.14
CA MET A 160 -17.30 -0.56 -68.03
C MET A 160 -16.24 -0.88 -69.08
N PHE A 161 -15.18 -1.60 -68.71
CA PHE A 161 -14.16 -2.06 -69.65
C PHE A 161 -14.73 -3.01 -70.70
N LEU A 162 -15.54 -3.99 -70.28
CA LEU A 162 -16.19 -4.93 -71.19
C LEU A 162 -17.18 -4.24 -72.12
N LEU A 163 -18.00 -3.32 -71.61
CA LEU A 163 -18.90 -2.50 -72.41
C LEU A 163 -18.14 -1.68 -73.45
N SER A 164 -17.05 -1.03 -73.06
CA SER A 164 -16.21 -0.24 -73.98
C SER A 164 -15.66 -1.12 -75.10
N LYS A 165 -15.14 -2.31 -74.76
CA LYS A 165 -14.65 -3.28 -75.75
C LYS A 165 -15.75 -3.75 -76.68
N GLN A 166 -16.95 -4.02 -76.16
CA GLN A 166 -18.09 -4.46 -76.95
C GLN A 166 -18.55 -3.38 -77.93
N PHE A 167 -18.59 -2.12 -77.50
CA PHE A 167 -18.89 -1.00 -78.40
C PHE A 167 -17.86 -0.86 -79.51
N THR A 168 -16.56 -0.97 -79.21
CA THR A 168 -15.51 -0.94 -80.25
C THR A 168 -15.65 -2.11 -81.23
N GLN A 169 -15.97 -3.31 -80.75
CA GLN A 169 -16.19 -4.47 -81.62
C GLN A 169 -17.42 -4.28 -82.51
N TRP A 170 -18.53 -3.77 -81.96
CA TRP A 170 -19.72 -3.47 -82.73
C TRP A 170 -19.44 -2.41 -83.80
N ASP A 171 -18.72 -1.34 -83.45
CA ASP A 171 -18.31 -0.29 -84.39
C ASP A 171 -17.43 -0.84 -85.53
N GLU A 172 -16.46 -1.71 -85.20
CA GLU A 172 -15.61 -2.36 -86.21
C GLU A 172 -16.42 -3.30 -87.14
N THR A 173 -17.37 -4.05 -86.58
CA THR A 173 -18.25 -4.91 -87.39
C THR A 173 -19.20 -4.12 -88.28
N LEU A 174 -19.72 -2.99 -87.80
CA LEU A 174 -20.54 -2.07 -88.58
C LEU A 174 -19.73 -1.48 -89.74
N ARG A 175 -18.53 -0.97 -89.49
CA ARG A 175 -17.63 -0.47 -90.54
C ARG A 175 -17.35 -1.50 -91.64
N LYS A 176 -17.03 -2.75 -91.26
CA LYS A 176 -16.80 -3.83 -92.24
C LYS A 176 -18.03 -4.10 -93.10
N MET A 177 -19.22 -4.05 -92.51
CA MET A 177 -20.49 -4.24 -93.22
C MET A 177 -20.83 -3.06 -94.14
N GLU A 178 -20.53 -1.84 -93.71
CA GLU A 178 -20.70 -0.61 -94.51
C GLU A 178 -19.76 -0.59 -95.72
N GLU A 179 -18.48 -0.92 -95.51
CA GLU A 179 -17.47 -1.05 -96.56
C GLU A 179 -17.86 -2.13 -97.59
N ALA A 180 -18.32 -3.30 -97.12
CA ALA A 180 -18.77 -4.40 -98.00
C ALA A 180 -20.00 -4.03 -98.85
N LYS A 181 -20.85 -3.12 -98.34
CA LYS A 181 -22.01 -2.59 -99.09
C LYS A 181 -21.68 -1.38 -99.95
N GLY A 182 -20.43 -0.91 -99.96
CA GLY A 182 -20.00 0.26 -100.73
C GLY A 182 -20.55 1.59 -100.21
N ILE A 183 -21.12 1.61 -99.01
CA ILE A 183 -21.63 2.82 -98.37
C ILE A 183 -20.44 3.42 -97.63
N ARG A 184 -19.74 4.39 -98.25
CA ARG A 184 -18.69 5.13 -97.53
C ARG A 184 -19.34 5.93 -96.39
N PRO A 185 -18.70 5.99 -95.20
CA PRO A 185 -19.12 6.93 -94.18
C PRO A 185 -18.91 8.36 -94.71
N VAL A 186 -19.93 9.21 -94.49
CA VAL A 186 -19.78 10.67 -94.59
C VAL A 186 -18.95 11.09 -93.37
N GLU A 187 -17.88 11.87 -93.62
CA GLU A 187 -17.02 12.47 -92.59
C GLU A 187 -17.80 13.24 -91.53
#